data_AF-E6M174-F1
#
_entry.id   AF-E6M174-F1
#
_cell.length_a   1.000
_cell.length_b   1.000
_cell.length_c   1.000
_cell.angle_alpha   90.00
_cell.angle_beta   90.00
_cell.angle_gamma   90.00
#
_symmetry.space_group_name_H-M   'P 1'
#
loop_
_entity.id
_entity.type
_entity.pdbx_description
1 polymer ?
#
loop_
_entity_poly.entity_id
_entity_poly.type
_entity_poly.pdbx_seq_one_letter_code
_entity_poly.pdbx_strand_id
1 'polypeptide(L)'
;MTKETKQSSAPPQAAQSDKACGESCEKKTKAKPFSMGPNPSIDDEVRYANVVFLNAVIPLLKPIVAEKPELAAAFKGKEGVVQISCLTPAGTSIDGRPERYATHLIIHGASITPKLGAHPLPNVEIEFPSPEKLNDFFKGKVNLPKIRGGLSNPGLLVATVKALLAMSSLLGATAAPKIEDDRKLLTKCMFYLLTTGMSQLNKAGHPGVHAWTDPSPDRVYAYVVDGHPELGAYIRIKAGKSKAFRGEYTRSAAFFTMRFDSVTSALGTLLQTDDLLDAQASGRMSMEGSPEYGAELGALMMAVGDYAK
;
A
#
# COMPACT_ATOMS: atom_id res chain seq x y z
N MET A 1 -14.67 -68.99 -64.17
CA MET A 1 -15.80 -69.63 -63.46
C MET A 1 -15.32 -69.89 -62.04
N THR A 2 -15.83 -69.35 -60.93
CA THR A 2 -17.04 -68.57 -60.58
C THR A 2 -16.77 -68.11 -59.11
N LYS A 3 -16.70 -66.80 -58.81
CA LYS A 3 -17.72 -65.97 -58.11
C LYS A 3 -18.15 -66.49 -56.71
N GLU A 4 -17.90 -65.70 -55.65
CA GLU A 4 -18.89 -64.98 -54.77
C GLU A 4 -18.86 -65.59 -53.34
N THR A 5 -19.19 -64.99 -52.18
CA THR A 5 -19.48 -63.64 -51.66
C THR A 5 -19.60 -63.73 -50.12
N LYS A 6 -19.30 -62.62 -49.42
CA LYS A 6 -19.58 -62.17 -48.02
C LYS A 6 -20.46 -62.99 -47.03
N GLN A 7 -20.10 -62.93 -45.73
CA GLN A 7 -20.79 -62.23 -44.58
C GLN A 7 -20.36 -62.88 -43.23
N SER A 8 -19.73 -62.15 -42.30
CA SER A 8 -20.30 -61.46 -41.11
C SER A 8 -20.81 -62.35 -39.96
N SER A 9 -20.10 -62.37 -38.83
CA SER A 9 -20.69 -62.44 -37.47
C SER A 9 -19.65 -62.08 -36.39
N ALA A 10 -20.10 -61.35 -35.37
CA ALA A 10 -19.31 -60.76 -34.28
C ALA A 10 -18.93 -61.77 -33.16
N PRO A 11 -17.95 -61.45 -32.30
CA PRO A 11 -17.83 -62.05 -30.96
C PRO A 11 -18.05 -61.04 -29.81
N PRO A 12 -18.22 -61.54 -28.56
CA PRO A 12 -18.97 -60.90 -27.47
C PRO A 12 -18.15 -60.02 -26.50
N GLN A 13 -18.87 -59.37 -25.57
CA GLN A 13 -18.37 -58.46 -24.52
C GLN A 13 -17.47 -59.10 -23.44
N ALA A 14 -16.58 -58.24 -22.94
CA ALA A 14 -16.06 -58.09 -21.57
C ALA A 14 -15.06 -59.12 -20.97
N ALA A 15 -13.82 -58.66 -20.75
CA ALA A 15 -13.07 -58.90 -19.50
C ALA A 15 -12.01 -57.80 -19.30
N GLN A 16 -11.96 -57.23 -18.10
CA GLN A 16 -10.95 -56.28 -17.62
C GLN A 16 -9.61 -56.99 -17.36
N SER A 17 -8.49 -56.33 -17.67
CA SER A 17 -7.20 -56.38 -16.97
C SER A 17 -6.32 -55.29 -17.60
N ASP A 18 -6.16 -54.15 -16.94
CA ASP A 18 -5.11 -53.82 -15.96
C ASP A 18 -3.91 -53.10 -16.61
N LYS A 19 -3.74 -51.85 -16.16
CA LYS A 19 -2.47 -51.13 -15.91
C LYS A 19 -1.39 -51.13 -16.99
N ALA A 20 -1.18 -49.95 -17.59
CA ALA A 20 0.07 -49.17 -17.41
C ALA A 20 0.15 -47.99 -18.40
N CYS A 21 -0.51 -46.87 -18.10
CA CYS A 21 -0.08 -45.56 -18.61
C CYS A 21 -0.85 -44.46 -17.88
N GLY A 22 -0.26 -43.86 -16.85
CA GLY A 22 -0.95 -42.77 -16.15
C GLY A 22 -0.37 -42.44 -14.79
N GLU A 23 0.95 -42.27 -14.68
CA GLU A 23 1.55 -41.66 -13.48
C GLU A 23 2.91 -41.05 -13.84
N SER A 24 2.91 -40.00 -14.67
CA SER A 24 4.12 -39.20 -14.92
C SER A 24 3.84 -37.73 -15.23
N CYS A 25 2.64 -37.22 -14.94
CA CYS A 25 2.33 -35.82 -15.25
C CYS A 25 1.49 -35.15 -14.17
N GLU A 26 1.90 -35.24 -12.90
CA GLU A 26 1.33 -34.37 -11.86
C GLU A 26 2.26 -34.26 -10.63
N LYS A 27 3.45 -33.71 -10.85
CA LYS A 27 4.19 -33.01 -9.78
C LYS A 27 4.19 -31.52 -10.11
N LYS A 28 3.03 -30.89 -10.03
CA LYS A 28 2.97 -29.45 -9.76
C LYS A 28 3.44 -29.26 -8.32
N THR A 29 4.68 -28.86 -8.16
CA THR A 29 5.24 -28.37 -6.90
C THR A 29 4.30 -27.28 -6.40
N LYS A 30 3.48 -27.57 -5.38
CA LYS A 30 2.74 -26.52 -4.67
C LYS A 30 3.79 -25.57 -4.10
N ALA A 31 3.93 -24.39 -4.68
CA ALA A 31 4.77 -23.34 -4.13
C ALA A 31 4.38 -23.16 -2.66
N LYS A 32 5.37 -23.19 -1.78
CA LYS A 32 5.15 -23.01 -0.34
C LYS A 32 4.58 -21.58 -0.16
N PRO A 33 3.48 -21.39 0.58
CA PRO A 33 2.91 -20.06 0.76
C PRO A 33 3.95 -19.10 1.32
N PHE A 34 3.97 -17.86 0.82
CA PHE A 34 4.83 -16.81 1.36
C PHE A 34 4.54 -16.64 2.86
N SER A 35 5.58 -16.79 3.68
CA SER A 35 5.48 -16.67 5.13
C SER A 35 5.80 -15.26 5.56
N MET A 36 4.89 -14.61 6.28
CA MET A 36 5.09 -13.29 6.89
C MET A 36 6.01 -13.33 8.13
N GLY A 37 6.71 -14.43 8.35
CA GLY A 37 7.50 -14.65 9.57
C GLY A 37 6.60 -14.90 10.79
N PRO A 38 7.17 -14.86 12.01
CA PRO A 38 6.38 -14.96 13.24
C PRO A 38 5.41 -13.77 13.36
N ASN A 39 4.28 -14.00 14.02
CA ASN A 39 3.35 -12.91 14.35
C ASN A 39 4.07 -11.87 15.23
N PRO A 40 3.97 -10.57 14.90
CA PRO A 40 4.51 -9.51 15.75
C PRO A 40 3.93 -9.56 17.18
N SER A 41 4.69 -9.07 18.15
CA SER A 41 4.14 -8.79 19.48
C SER A 41 3.11 -7.65 19.43
N ILE A 42 2.28 -7.49 20.45
CA ILE A 42 1.34 -6.35 20.52
C ILE A 42 2.10 -5.02 20.44
N ASP A 43 3.24 -4.90 21.11
CA ASP A 43 4.08 -3.71 21.07
C ASP A 43 4.63 -3.45 19.67
N ASP A 44 5.00 -4.51 18.94
CA ASP A 44 5.40 -4.40 17.54
C ASP A 44 4.26 -4.00 16.62
N GLU A 45 3.05 -4.54 16.79
CA GLU A 45 1.87 -4.14 16.00
C GLU A 45 1.56 -2.66 16.19
N VAL A 46 1.58 -2.17 17.44
CA VAL A 46 1.40 -0.76 17.76
C VAL A 46 2.48 0.09 17.08
N ARG A 47 3.73 -0.34 17.15
CA ARG A 47 4.87 0.34 16.54
C ARG A 47 4.77 0.36 15.01
N TYR A 48 4.44 -0.76 14.36
CA TYR A 48 4.31 -0.85 12.91
C TYR A 48 3.13 -0.04 12.38
N ALA A 49 1.98 -0.06 13.07
CA ALA A 49 0.86 0.81 12.75
C ALA A 49 1.27 2.30 12.85
N ASN A 50 2.00 2.67 13.90
CA ASN A 50 2.49 4.03 14.07
C ASN A 50 3.44 4.45 12.93
N VAL A 51 4.35 3.55 12.53
CA VAL A 51 5.23 3.74 11.37
C VAL A 51 4.43 3.94 10.09
N VAL A 52 3.39 3.14 9.84
CA VAL A 52 2.54 3.28 8.64
C VAL A 52 1.79 4.60 8.67
N PHE A 53 1.14 4.96 9.78
CA PHE A 53 0.39 6.22 9.88
C PHE A 53 1.30 7.44 9.73
N LEU A 54 2.38 7.52 10.52
CA LEU A 54 3.26 8.69 10.49
C LEU A 54 4.07 8.78 9.19
N ASN A 55 4.61 7.66 8.69
CA ASN A 55 5.62 7.69 7.63
C ASN A 55 5.09 7.29 6.25
N ALA A 56 3.85 6.78 6.14
CA ALA A 56 3.21 6.45 4.87
C ALA A 56 1.88 7.19 4.66
N VAL A 57 0.99 7.25 5.66
CA VAL A 57 -0.34 7.90 5.53
C VAL A 57 -0.23 9.43 5.57
N ILE A 58 0.35 10.02 6.61
CA ILE A 58 0.46 11.49 6.74
C ILE A 58 1.15 12.14 5.52
N PRO A 59 2.22 11.57 4.93
CA PRO A 59 2.82 12.11 3.71
C PRO A 59 1.88 12.19 2.50
N LEU A 60 0.75 11.48 2.49
CA LEU A 60 -0.28 11.56 1.44
C LEU A 60 -1.02 12.91 1.45
N LEU A 61 -0.91 13.70 2.52
CA LEU A 61 -1.41 15.07 2.53
C LEU A 61 -0.80 15.91 1.40
N LYS A 62 0.43 15.60 0.95
CA LYS A 62 1.07 16.31 -0.16
C LYS A 62 0.25 16.21 -1.47
N PRO A 63 0.05 15.01 -2.06
CA PRO A 63 -0.77 14.90 -3.27
C PRO A 63 -2.22 15.32 -3.03
N ILE A 64 -2.80 15.05 -1.86
CA ILE A 64 -4.19 15.40 -1.55
C ILE A 64 -4.41 16.92 -1.56
N VAL A 65 -3.53 17.69 -0.92
CA VAL A 65 -3.63 19.16 -0.92
C VAL A 65 -3.31 19.75 -2.30
N ALA A 66 -2.37 19.15 -3.03
CA ALA A 66 -2.01 19.60 -4.37
C ALA A 66 -3.13 19.41 -5.40
N GLU A 67 -3.94 18.36 -5.26
CA GLU A 67 -4.94 17.95 -6.26
C GLU A 67 -6.38 18.31 -5.87
N LYS A 68 -6.62 18.81 -4.64
CA LYS A 68 -7.92 19.34 -4.20
C LYS A 68 -7.90 20.88 -4.13
N PRO A 69 -8.58 21.59 -5.06
CA PRO A 69 -8.55 23.06 -5.12
C PRO A 69 -8.96 23.75 -3.82
N GLU A 70 -9.95 23.22 -3.11
CA GLU A 70 -10.43 23.73 -1.83
C GLU A 70 -9.37 23.64 -0.72
N LEU A 71 -8.55 22.59 -0.74
CA LEU A 71 -7.45 22.43 0.21
C LEU A 71 -6.25 23.30 -0.19
N ALA A 72 -5.90 23.34 -1.47
CA ALA A 72 -4.87 24.24 -1.98
C ALA A 72 -5.17 25.71 -1.62
N ALA A 73 -6.43 26.13 -1.78
CA ALA A 73 -6.91 27.45 -1.36
C ALA A 73 -6.82 27.64 0.16
N ALA A 74 -7.15 26.61 0.94
CA ALA A 74 -7.03 26.65 2.40
C ALA A 74 -5.57 26.84 2.87
N PHE A 75 -4.56 26.46 2.08
CA PHE A 75 -3.15 26.67 2.41
C PHE A 75 -2.53 27.91 1.76
N LYS A 76 -3.22 28.60 0.84
CA LYS A 76 -2.71 29.79 0.14
C LYS A 76 -2.22 30.86 1.14
N GLY A 77 -1.01 31.35 0.91
CA GLY A 77 -0.36 32.40 1.70
C GLY A 77 0.07 31.99 3.12
N LYS A 78 0.01 30.69 3.45
CA LYS A 78 0.45 30.17 4.76
C LYS A 78 1.87 29.63 4.67
N GLU A 79 2.64 29.92 5.70
CA GLU A 79 4.04 29.52 5.83
C GLU A 79 4.25 28.93 7.22
N GLY A 80 5.02 27.85 7.33
CA GLY A 80 5.42 27.30 8.62
C GLY A 80 5.53 25.79 8.65
N VAL A 81 5.71 25.25 9.85
CA VAL A 81 5.86 23.81 10.10
C VAL A 81 4.72 23.30 10.96
N VAL A 82 4.04 22.26 10.48
CA VAL A 82 3.01 21.54 11.23
C VAL A 82 3.51 20.13 11.52
N GLN A 83 3.43 19.71 12.78
CA GLN A 83 3.88 18.40 13.23
C GLN A 83 2.71 17.57 13.74
N ILE A 84 2.71 16.29 13.40
CA ILE A 84 1.88 15.27 14.02
C ILE A 84 2.81 14.32 14.75
N SER A 85 2.56 14.08 16.03
CA SER A 85 3.47 13.31 16.88
C SER A 85 2.73 12.48 17.92
N CYS A 86 3.39 11.46 18.46
CA CYS A 86 2.97 10.78 19.67
C CYS A 86 4.16 10.59 20.61
N LEU A 87 3.94 10.75 21.91
CA LEU A 87 4.98 10.53 22.92
C LEU A 87 5.38 9.06 22.99
N THR A 88 6.66 8.80 23.19
CA THR A 88 7.18 7.47 23.50
C THR A 88 7.25 7.25 25.02
N PRO A 89 7.22 5.99 25.51
CA PRO A 89 7.29 5.72 26.94
C PRO A 89 8.59 6.13 27.63
N ALA A 90 9.69 6.26 26.87
CA ALA A 90 11.01 6.61 27.38
C ALA A 90 11.73 7.55 26.41
N GLY A 91 12.69 8.31 26.96
CA GLY A 91 13.57 9.20 26.20
C GLY A 91 13.22 10.68 26.35
N THR A 92 14.16 11.53 25.95
CA THR A 92 14.00 12.98 25.87
C THR A 92 14.48 13.43 24.50
N SER A 93 13.63 14.13 23.75
CA SER A 93 13.96 14.69 22.44
C SER A 93 14.96 15.84 22.56
N ILE A 94 15.56 16.21 21.42
CA ILE A 94 16.58 17.27 21.29
C ILE A 94 16.15 18.65 21.81
N ASP A 95 14.84 18.86 21.98
CA ASP A 95 14.21 20.08 22.49
C ASP A 95 13.87 19.99 23.99
N GLY A 96 14.35 18.97 24.70
CA GLY A 96 14.16 18.79 26.14
C GLY A 96 12.79 18.24 26.56
N ARG A 97 11.95 17.83 25.61
CA ARG A 97 10.63 17.24 25.87
C ARG A 97 10.70 15.71 25.83
N PRO A 98 9.66 14.96 26.24
CA PRO A 98 9.67 13.50 26.06
C PRO A 98 9.92 13.15 24.58
N GLU A 99 10.67 12.07 24.35
CA GLU A 99 10.88 11.55 23.00
C GLU A 99 9.52 11.24 22.35
N ARG A 100 9.50 11.34 21.02
CA ARG A 100 8.27 11.28 20.24
C ARG A 100 8.54 10.69 18.86
N TYR A 101 7.64 9.84 18.40
CA TYR A 101 7.55 9.56 16.98
C TYR A 101 6.80 10.71 16.31
N ALA A 102 7.29 11.17 15.16
CA ALA A 102 6.69 12.30 14.49
C ALA A 102 6.92 12.29 12.99
N THR A 103 6.02 12.96 12.30
CA THR A 103 6.21 13.46 10.93
C THR A 103 5.83 14.93 10.92
N HIS A 104 6.66 15.75 10.28
CA HIS A 104 6.38 17.17 10.11
C HIS A 104 6.18 17.53 8.64
N LEU A 105 5.38 18.56 8.43
CA LEU A 105 5.00 19.11 7.16
C LEU A 105 5.55 20.52 7.09
N ILE A 106 6.44 20.77 6.13
CA ILE A 106 6.86 22.12 5.78
C ILE A 106 5.82 22.67 4.80
N ILE A 107 5.17 23.76 5.20
CA ILE A 107 4.09 24.42 4.47
C ILE A 107 4.67 25.67 3.82
N HIS A 108 4.53 25.77 2.49
CA HIS A 108 4.85 26.95 1.71
C HIS A 108 3.72 27.20 0.70
N GLY A 109 2.66 27.86 1.16
CA GLY A 109 1.37 27.88 0.48
C GLY A 109 0.81 26.47 0.30
N ALA A 110 0.26 26.18 -0.89
CA ALA A 110 -0.23 24.85 -1.25
C ALA A 110 0.88 23.80 -1.46
N SER A 111 2.16 24.21 -1.42
CA SER A 111 3.28 23.27 -1.49
C SER A 111 3.56 22.68 -0.11
N ILE A 112 3.15 21.44 0.09
CA ILE A 112 3.41 20.68 1.31
C ILE A 112 4.59 19.75 1.09
N THR A 113 5.60 19.82 1.96
CA THR A 113 6.74 18.92 1.96
C THR A 113 6.81 18.11 3.26
N PRO A 114 6.39 16.83 3.24
CA PRO A 114 6.55 15.93 4.37
C PRO A 114 8.02 15.61 4.65
N LYS A 115 8.36 15.52 5.93
CA LYS A 115 9.67 15.12 6.46
C LYS A 115 9.44 14.17 7.63
N LEU A 116 10.15 13.04 7.62
CA LEU A 116 10.06 12.06 8.68
C LEU A 116 10.85 12.54 9.90
N GLY A 117 10.37 12.24 11.10
CA GLY A 117 10.97 12.66 12.36
C GLY A 117 10.42 13.99 12.87
N ALA A 118 10.81 14.34 14.10
CA ALA A 118 10.40 15.56 14.77
C ALA A 118 11.16 16.79 14.22
N HIS A 119 10.45 17.91 14.12
CA HIS A 119 11.03 19.23 13.95
C HIS A 119 11.29 19.85 15.34
N PRO A 120 12.41 20.54 15.57
CA PRO A 120 12.73 21.10 16.89
C PRO A 120 11.77 22.22 17.33
N LEU A 121 11.23 22.99 16.37
CA LEU A 121 10.36 24.13 16.64
C LEU A 121 9.18 24.19 15.65
N PRO A 122 8.17 23.31 15.76
CA PRO A 122 7.00 23.39 14.90
C PRO A 122 6.10 24.58 15.28
N ASN A 123 5.48 25.23 14.30
CA ASN A 123 4.50 26.31 14.53
C ASN A 123 3.20 25.76 15.14
N VAL A 124 2.79 24.57 14.70
CA VAL A 124 1.63 23.83 15.23
C VAL A 124 2.04 22.38 15.45
N GLU A 125 1.67 21.81 16.58
CA GLU A 125 1.84 20.38 16.84
C GLU A 125 0.52 19.76 17.30
N ILE A 126 0.16 18.64 16.66
CA ILE A 126 -0.93 17.74 17.03
C ILE A 126 -0.26 16.56 17.75
N GLU A 127 -0.17 16.64 19.08
CA GLU A 127 0.56 15.70 19.94
C GLU A 127 -0.39 14.70 20.60
N PHE A 128 -0.18 13.41 20.36
CA PHE A 128 -0.89 12.33 21.03
C PHE A 128 -0.09 11.82 22.25
N PRO A 129 -0.75 11.39 23.32
CA PRO A 129 -0.07 10.98 24.54
C PRO A 129 0.64 9.62 24.44
N SER A 130 0.32 8.81 23.43
CA SER A 130 0.97 7.52 23.19
C SER A 130 0.79 7.04 21.74
N PRO A 131 1.56 6.05 21.26
CA PRO A 131 1.40 5.47 19.92
C PRO A 131 0.02 4.84 19.71
N GLU A 132 -0.55 4.17 20.71
CA GLU A 132 -1.88 3.55 20.66
C GLU A 132 -2.96 4.61 20.41
N LYS A 133 -2.85 5.76 21.09
CA LYS A 133 -3.82 6.86 20.95
C LYS A 133 -3.75 7.53 19.59
N LEU A 134 -2.55 7.63 19.00
CA LEU A 134 -2.40 8.07 17.61
C LEU A 134 -3.03 7.06 16.65
N ASN A 135 -2.70 5.77 16.80
CA ASN A 135 -3.21 4.73 15.92
C ASN A 135 -4.74 4.69 15.95
N ASP A 136 -5.32 4.64 17.15
CA ASP A 136 -6.76 4.68 17.34
C ASP A 136 -7.42 5.91 16.70
N PHE A 137 -6.80 7.08 16.78
CA PHE A 137 -7.31 8.30 16.13
C PHE A 137 -7.39 8.14 14.61
N PHE A 138 -6.35 7.61 13.97
CA PHE A 138 -6.36 7.36 12.53
C PHE A 138 -7.32 6.23 12.11
N LYS A 139 -7.63 5.30 13.04
CA LYS A 139 -8.68 4.28 12.89
C LYS A 139 -10.10 4.81 13.19
N GLY A 140 -10.26 6.12 13.36
CA GLY A 140 -11.56 6.78 13.56
C GLY A 140 -12.12 6.69 14.99
N LYS A 141 -11.35 6.23 15.97
CA LYS A 141 -11.78 6.25 17.38
C LYS A 141 -11.56 7.64 17.99
N VAL A 142 -12.42 8.01 18.93
CA VAL A 142 -12.35 9.30 19.61
C VAL A 142 -11.13 9.35 20.54
N ASN A 143 -10.04 9.96 20.07
CA ASN A 143 -8.89 10.30 20.90
C ASN A 143 -8.46 11.74 20.60
N LEU A 144 -8.55 12.59 21.61
CA LEU A 144 -8.26 14.01 21.49
C LEU A 144 -6.76 14.26 21.60
N PRO A 145 -6.10 14.80 20.55
CA PRO A 145 -4.72 15.23 20.65
C PRO A 145 -4.60 16.51 21.46
N LYS A 146 -3.42 16.72 22.03
CA LYS A 146 -3.01 18.03 22.55
C LYS A 146 -2.54 18.89 21.40
N ILE A 147 -3.19 20.03 21.21
CA ILE A 147 -2.81 21.01 20.19
C ILE A 147 -1.87 22.05 20.80
N ARG A 148 -0.67 22.18 20.26
CA ARG A 148 0.32 23.21 20.64
C ARG A 148 0.49 24.20 19.49
N GLY A 149 0.66 25.49 19.83
CA GLY A 149 0.82 26.56 18.85
C GLY A 149 -0.42 26.90 18.00
N GLY A 150 -1.53 26.19 18.22
CA GLY A 150 -2.78 26.37 17.45
C GLY A 150 -3.43 27.75 17.62
N LEU A 151 -3.37 28.34 18.82
CA LEU A 151 -3.88 29.70 19.06
C LEU A 151 -3.00 30.78 18.41
N SER A 152 -1.70 30.53 18.30
CA SER A 152 -0.74 31.42 17.64
C SER A 152 -0.78 31.30 16.12
N ASN A 153 -1.18 30.14 15.60
CA ASN A 153 -1.22 29.83 14.17
C ASN A 153 -2.57 29.19 13.75
N PRO A 154 -3.72 29.84 14.00
CA PRO A 154 -5.03 29.23 13.82
C PRO A 154 -5.31 28.88 12.35
N GLY A 155 -4.82 29.69 11.41
CA GLY A 155 -4.95 29.42 9.98
C GLY A 155 -4.25 28.13 9.54
N LEU A 156 -3.05 27.85 10.06
CA LEU A 156 -2.32 26.60 9.79
C LEU A 156 -3.02 25.40 10.40
N LEU A 157 -3.49 25.53 11.66
CA LEU A 157 -4.22 24.46 12.34
C LEU A 157 -5.49 24.08 11.56
N VAL A 158 -6.33 25.05 11.23
CA VAL A 158 -7.60 24.81 10.52
C VAL A 158 -7.36 24.20 9.14
N ALA A 159 -6.38 24.70 8.39
CA ALA A 159 -6.03 24.14 7.08
C ALA A 159 -5.54 22.68 7.20
N THR A 160 -4.72 22.38 8.22
CA THR A 160 -4.23 21.03 8.49
C THR A 160 -5.35 20.08 8.88
N VAL A 161 -6.23 20.48 9.80
CA VAL A 161 -7.38 19.65 10.22
C VAL A 161 -8.30 19.37 9.02
N LYS A 162 -8.58 20.37 8.18
CA LYS A 162 -9.37 20.16 6.95
C LYS A 162 -8.72 19.13 6.02
N ALA A 163 -7.40 19.21 5.83
CA ALA A 163 -6.69 18.25 4.98
C ALA A 163 -6.64 16.84 5.59
N LEU A 164 -6.49 16.71 6.91
CA LEU A 164 -6.57 15.42 7.61
C LEU A 164 -7.96 14.79 7.47
N LEU A 165 -9.04 15.57 7.59
CA LEU A 165 -10.41 15.10 7.38
C LEU A 165 -10.66 14.68 5.93
N ALA A 166 -10.18 15.46 4.96
CA ALA A 166 -10.29 15.10 3.54
C ALA A 166 -9.52 13.82 3.22
N MET A 167 -8.33 13.63 3.80
CA MET A 167 -7.55 12.40 3.66
C MET A 167 -8.27 11.20 4.28
N SER A 168 -8.81 11.35 5.49
CA SER A 168 -9.60 10.31 6.15
C SER A 168 -10.82 9.92 5.30
N SER A 169 -11.56 10.89 4.77
CA SER A 169 -12.71 10.63 3.90
C SER A 169 -12.31 9.95 2.58
N LEU A 170 -11.18 10.33 2.00
CA LEU A 170 -10.72 9.75 0.73
C LEU A 170 -10.23 8.32 0.93
N LEU A 171 -9.33 8.09 1.90
CA LEU A 171 -8.72 6.78 2.14
C LEU A 171 -9.67 5.79 2.81
N GLY A 172 -10.68 6.27 3.53
CA GLY A 172 -11.74 5.45 4.13
C GLY A 172 -12.86 5.06 3.17
N ALA A 173 -12.74 5.38 1.87
CA ALA A 173 -13.73 4.99 0.88
C ALA A 173 -13.82 3.47 0.75
N THR A 174 -15.03 2.91 0.84
CA THR A 174 -15.31 1.48 0.64
C THR A 174 -15.82 1.16 -0.77
N ALA A 175 -16.04 2.19 -1.59
CA ALA A 175 -16.43 2.10 -2.98
C ALA A 175 -15.74 3.21 -3.77
N ALA A 176 -15.58 3.02 -5.07
CA ALA A 176 -14.94 4.00 -5.93
C ALA A 176 -15.69 5.35 -5.87
N PRO A 177 -14.98 6.49 -5.67
CA PRO A 177 -15.60 7.81 -5.70
C PRO A 177 -16.37 8.07 -7.00
N LYS A 178 -17.46 8.83 -6.90
CA LYS A 178 -18.28 9.20 -8.07
C LYS A 178 -17.56 10.17 -9.01
N ILE A 179 -16.71 11.03 -8.45
CA ILE A 179 -15.94 12.05 -9.19
C ILE A 179 -14.67 11.40 -9.74
N GLU A 180 -14.38 11.65 -11.02
CA GLU A 180 -13.22 11.05 -11.71
C GLU A 180 -11.88 11.45 -11.10
N ASP A 181 -11.70 12.74 -10.80
CA ASP A 181 -10.47 13.23 -10.18
C ASP A 181 -10.25 12.61 -8.80
N ASP A 182 -11.31 12.39 -8.03
CA ASP A 182 -11.21 11.69 -6.74
C ASP A 182 -10.88 10.20 -6.92
N ARG A 183 -11.35 9.53 -7.99
CA ARG A 183 -10.92 8.16 -8.31
C ARG A 183 -9.43 8.10 -8.62
N LYS A 184 -8.93 9.02 -9.44
CA LYS A 184 -7.51 9.13 -9.78
C LYS A 184 -6.67 9.42 -8.52
N LEU A 185 -7.09 10.39 -7.72
CA LEU A 185 -6.40 10.76 -6.49
C LEU A 185 -6.39 9.62 -5.47
N LEU A 186 -7.51 8.91 -5.29
CA LEU A 186 -7.58 7.73 -4.43
C LEU A 186 -6.61 6.63 -4.90
N THR A 187 -6.63 6.30 -6.19
CA THR A 187 -5.74 5.29 -6.80
C THR A 187 -4.27 5.64 -6.55
N LYS A 188 -3.89 6.89 -6.84
CA LYS A 188 -2.55 7.43 -6.60
C LYS A 188 -2.15 7.32 -5.12
N CYS A 189 -3.04 7.73 -4.22
CA CYS A 189 -2.76 7.70 -2.78
C CYS A 189 -2.61 6.26 -2.26
N MET A 190 -3.43 5.32 -2.74
CA MET A 190 -3.33 3.90 -2.38
C MET A 190 -2.01 3.29 -2.86
N PHE A 191 -1.59 3.51 -4.11
CA PHE A 191 -0.29 3.02 -4.57
C PHE A 191 0.89 3.65 -3.82
N TYR A 192 0.80 4.94 -3.47
CA TYR A 192 1.81 5.60 -2.66
C TYR A 192 1.83 5.04 -1.23
N LEU A 193 0.67 4.77 -0.65
CA LEU A 193 0.52 4.14 0.66
C LEU A 193 1.17 2.74 0.67
N LEU A 194 0.85 1.90 -0.31
CA LEU A 194 1.37 0.54 -0.40
C LEU A 194 2.90 0.52 -0.55
N THR A 195 3.43 1.24 -1.54
CA THR A 195 4.88 1.29 -1.79
C THR A 195 5.65 1.93 -0.63
N THR A 196 5.15 3.04 -0.09
CA THR A 196 5.80 3.71 1.05
C THR A 196 5.67 2.89 2.33
N GLY A 197 4.48 2.35 2.62
CA GLY A 197 4.20 1.49 3.76
C GLY A 197 5.15 0.30 3.82
N MET A 198 5.26 -0.46 2.72
CA MET A 198 6.23 -1.56 2.61
C MET A 198 7.67 -1.08 2.87
N SER A 199 8.08 0.05 2.30
CA SER A 199 9.44 0.57 2.51
C SER A 199 9.69 1.01 3.96
N GLN A 200 8.69 1.55 4.65
CA GLN A 200 8.81 1.97 6.04
C GLN A 200 8.78 0.78 7.00
N LEU A 201 7.95 -0.22 6.73
CA LEU A 201 7.93 -1.48 7.48
C LEU A 201 9.27 -2.23 7.37
N ASN A 202 9.88 -2.26 6.18
CA ASN A 202 11.25 -2.78 6.03
C ASN A 202 12.22 -2.02 6.95
N LYS A 203 12.24 -0.68 6.87
CA LYS A 203 13.15 0.12 7.72
C LYS A 203 12.90 -0.05 9.22
N ALA A 204 11.67 -0.41 9.59
CA ALA A 204 11.27 -0.66 10.96
C ALA A 204 11.53 -2.12 11.42
N GLY A 205 12.05 -3.00 10.56
CA GLY A 205 12.37 -4.38 10.93
C GLY A 205 11.22 -5.37 10.87
N HIS A 206 10.16 -5.09 10.10
CA HIS A 206 9.01 -5.98 10.04
C HIS A 206 9.42 -7.37 9.49
N PRO A 207 9.18 -8.47 10.22
CA PRO A 207 9.73 -9.79 9.90
C PRO A 207 9.31 -10.28 8.51
N GLY A 208 8.02 -10.18 8.16
CA GLY A 208 7.53 -10.57 6.83
C GLY A 208 8.07 -9.70 5.69
N VAL A 209 8.32 -8.41 5.94
CA VAL A 209 8.86 -7.53 4.90
C VAL A 209 10.36 -7.79 4.74
N HIS A 210 11.11 -8.03 5.83
CA HIS A 210 12.50 -8.46 5.80
C HIS A 210 12.69 -9.80 5.09
N ALA A 211 11.83 -10.78 5.37
CA ALA A 211 11.84 -12.06 4.68
C ALA A 211 11.69 -11.91 3.15
N TRP A 212 10.96 -10.89 2.69
CA TRP A 212 10.86 -10.54 1.27
C TRP A 212 12.06 -9.71 0.77
N THR A 213 12.61 -8.79 1.56
CA THR A 213 13.62 -7.83 1.10
C THR A 213 15.06 -8.34 1.19
N ASP A 214 15.40 -9.11 2.22
CA ASP A 214 16.76 -9.58 2.51
C ASP A 214 17.33 -10.50 1.41
N PRO A 215 16.59 -11.51 0.91
CA PRO A 215 17.10 -12.34 -0.17
C PRO A 215 17.00 -11.66 -1.54
N SER A 216 16.37 -10.48 -1.62
CA SER A 216 16.09 -9.80 -2.89
C SER A 216 17.34 -9.07 -3.40
N PRO A 217 17.80 -9.37 -4.64
CA PRO A 217 19.01 -8.78 -5.21
C PRO A 217 18.82 -7.29 -5.55
N ASP A 218 18.49 -6.95 -6.80
CA ASP A 218 18.07 -5.61 -7.23
C ASP A 218 16.78 -5.79 -8.03
N ARG A 219 15.63 -5.51 -7.41
CA ARG A 219 14.30 -5.78 -7.98
C ARG A 219 13.41 -4.55 -7.86
N VAL A 220 12.57 -4.36 -8.88
CA VAL A 220 11.56 -3.29 -8.91
C VAL A 220 10.18 -3.93 -9.01
N TYR A 221 9.31 -3.59 -8.06
CA TYR A 221 7.90 -3.98 -8.05
C TYR A 221 7.07 -2.72 -8.32
N ALA A 222 6.22 -2.74 -9.34
CA ALA A 222 5.53 -1.57 -9.84
C ALA A 222 4.00 -1.76 -9.90
N TYR A 223 3.27 -0.68 -9.68
CA TYR A 223 1.85 -0.54 -9.98
C TYR A 223 1.70 0.44 -11.14
N VAL A 224 0.94 0.04 -12.16
CA VAL A 224 0.74 0.82 -13.38
C VAL A 224 -0.74 0.84 -13.75
N VAL A 225 -1.22 1.98 -14.21
CA VAL A 225 -2.55 2.14 -14.82
C VAL A 225 -2.32 2.65 -16.23
N ASP A 226 -2.85 1.94 -17.22
CA ASP A 226 -2.68 2.31 -18.62
C ASP A 226 -3.26 3.69 -18.91
N GLY A 227 -2.53 4.50 -19.69
CA GLY A 227 -2.87 5.89 -19.98
C GLY A 227 -2.67 6.87 -18.81
N HIS A 228 -2.22 6.39 -17.64
CA HIS A 228 -2.14 7.17 -16.40
C HIS A 228 -0.78 7.00 -15.65
N PRO A 229 0.36 7.33 -16.30
CA PRO A 229 1.70 7.16 -15.71
C PRO A 229 1.91 7.98 -14.43
N GLU A 230 1.15 9.06 -14.24
CA GLU A 230 1.16 9.92 -13.04
C GLU A 230 0.58 9.23 -11.80
N LEU A 231 -0.27 8.21 -11.99
CA LEU A 231 -0.86 7.44 -10.89
C LEU A 231 0.08 6.34 -10.40
N GLY A 232 0.99 5.88 -11.27
CA GLY A 232 1.89 4.78 -10.99
C GLY A 232 2.77 5.00 -9.75
N ALA A 233 3.26 3.90 -9.20
CA ALA A 233 4.25 3.92 -8.13
C ALA A 233 5.07 2.65 -8.17
N TYR A 234 6.29 2.69 -7.64
CA TYR A 234 7.12 1.50 -7.56
C TYR A 234 7.99 1.50 -6.31
N ILE A 235 8.35 0.30 -5.88
CA ILE A 235 9.33 0.07 -4.82
C ILE A 235 10.53 -0.68 -5.40
N ARG A 236 11.72 -0.14 -5.14
CA ARG A 236 12.98 -0.80 -5.47
C ARG A 236 13.56 -1.42 -4.22
N ILE A 237 13.94 -2.68 -4.31
CA ILE A 237 14.70 -3.39 -3.30
C ILE A 237 16.10 -3.62 -3.82
N LYS A 238 17.10 -3.31 -3.01
CA LYS A 238 18.50 -3.57 -3.31
C LYS A 238 19.26 -3.97 -2.05
N ALA A 239 19.74 -5.22 -2.01
CA ALA A 239 20.53 -5.76 -0.89
C ALA A 239 19.87 -5.50 0.48
N GLY A 240 18.65 -6.01 0.67
CA GLY A 240 17.84 -5.82 1.89
C GLY A 240 17.22 -4.41 2.04
N LYS A 241 17.75 -3.39 1.36
CA LYS A 241 17.26 -2.01 1.48
C LYS A 241 16.12 -1.75 0.50
N SER A 242 15.10 -1.03 0.96
CA SER A 242 13.97 -0.63 0.11
C SER A 242 13.87 0.89 -0.05
N LYS A 243 13.34 1.31 -1.20
CA LYS A 243 12.96 2.70 -1.45
C LYS A 243 11.73 2.78 -2.36
N ALA A 244 10.72 3.51 -1.92
CA ALA A 244 9.51 3.81 -2.69
C ALA A 244 9.72 5.04 -3.60
N PHE A 245 9.04 5.03 -4.73
CA PHE A 245 9.07 6.07 -5.75
C PHE A 245 7.66 6.30 -6.32
N ARG A 246 7.44 7.51 -6.83
CA ARG A 246 6.18 7.97 -7.40
C ARG A 246 6.29 8.05 -8.92
N GLY A 247 5.19 7.81 -9.61
CA GLY A 247 5.13 7.71 -11.06
C GLY A 247 5.55 6.34 -11.58
N GLU A 248 5.43 6.17 -12.88
CA GLU A 248 5.86 4.96 -13.59
C GLU A 248 7.39 4.78 -13.59
N TYR A 249 7.83 3.53 -13.52
CA TYR A 249 9.25 3.18 -13.65
C TYR A 249 9.67 3.14 -15.11
N THR A 250 10.57 4.04 -15.54
CA THR A 250 10.91 4.23 -16.96
C THR A 250 12.32 3.80 -17.36
N ARG A 251 13.13 3.29 -16.43
CA ARG A 251 14.55 2.99 -16.71
C ARG A 251 14.77 1.65 -17.42
N SER A 252 14.00 0.63 -17.06
CA SER A 252 14.07 -0.72 -17.61
C SER A 252 12.74 -1.44 -17.39
N ALA A 253 12.62 -2.69 -17.81
CA ALA A 253 11.52 -3.54 -17.32
C ALA A 253 11.60 -3.65 -15.78
N ALA A 254 10.45 -3.52 -15.12
CA ALA A 254 10.31 -3.87 -13.72
C ALA A 254 10.48 -5.40 -13.56
N PHE A 255 10.86 -5.83 -12.36
CA PHE A 255 10.93 -7.26 -12.06
C PHE A 255 9.53 -7.86 -11.97
N PHE A 256 8.59 -7.10 -11.41
CA PHE A 256 7.18 -7.45 -11.37
C PHE A 256 6.33 -6.18 -11.54
N THR A 257 5.32 -6.24 -12.41
CA THR A 257 4.33 -5.17 -12.59
C THR A 257 2.93 -5.70 -12.34
N MET A 258 2.20 -5.04 -11.45
CA MET A 258 0.74 -5.15 -11.40
C MET A 258 0.16 -4.03 -12.27
N ARG A 259 -0.28 -4.37 -13.48
CA ARG A 259 -0.83 -3.43 -14.46
C ARG A 259 -2.35 -3.53 -14.49
N PHE A 260 -3.00 -2.38 -14.58
CA PHE A 260 -4.44 -2.24 -14.71
C PHE A 260 -4.78 -1.50 -16.01
N ASP A 261 -5.83 -1.94 -16.69
CA ASP A 261 -6.30 -1.31 -17.93
C ASP A 261 -6.87 0.10 -17.71
N SER A 262 -7.32 0.39 -16.49
CA SER A 262 -8.06 1.59 -16.16
C SER A 262 -8.03 1.88 -14.65
N VAL A 263 -8.36 3.12 -14.30
CA VAL A 263 -8.53 3.56 -12.90
C VAL A 263 -9.62 2.75 -12.20
N THR A 264 -10.70 2.39 -12.91
CA THR A 264 -11.81 1.60 -12.38
C THR A 264 -11.33 0.21 -11.95
N SER A 265 -10.59 -0.49 -12.82
CA SER A 265 -10.07 -1.82 -12.50
C SER A 265 -9.07 -1.79 -11.35
N ALA A 266 -8.19 -0.77 -11.31
CA ALA A 266 -7.28 -0.56 -10.19
C ALA A 266 -8.04 -0.38 -8.86
N LEU A 267 -9.06 0.47 -8.84
CA LEU A 267 -9.88 0.67 -7.63
C LEU A 267 -10.68 -0.58 -7.26
N GLY A 268 -11.16 -1.34 -8.24
CA GLY A 268 -11.85 -2.61 -8.00
C GLY A 268 -11.01 -3.58 -7.17
N THR A 269 -9.73 -3.72 -7.51
CA THR A 269 -8.76 -4.52 -6.74
C THR A 269 -8.39 -3.87 -5.41
N LEU A 270 -8.06 -2.57 -5.40
CA LEU A 270 -7.59 -1.87 -4.20
C LEU A 270 -8.67 -1.79 -3.10
N LEU A 271 -9.93 -1.66 -3.49
CA LEU A 271 -11.09 -1.59 -2.59
C LEU A 271 -11.71 -2.96 -2.32
N GLN A 272 -11.16 -4.03 -2.93
CA GLN A 272 -11.65 -5.40 -2.80
C GLN A 272 -13.13 -5.55 -3.22
N THR A 273 -13.57 -4.77 -4.22
CA THR A 273 -14.94 -4.84 -4.75
C THR A 273 -15.06 -5.73 -5.99
N ASP A 274 -13.93 -6.05 -6.63
CA ASP A 274 -13.87 -6.92 -7.79
C ASP A 274 -13.26 -8.28 -7.46
N ASP A 275 -13.72 -9.33 -8.14
CA ASP A 275 -13.06 -10.62 -8.13
C ASP A 275 -11.75 -10.56 -8.95
N LEU A 276 -10.65 -10.95 -8.30
CA LEU A 276 -9.30 -10.86 -8.87
C LEU A 276 -9.09 -11.82 -10.04
N LEU A 277 -9.69 -13.03 -9.98
CA LEU A 277 -9.56 -14.04 -11.02
C LEU A 277 -10.35 -13.61 -12.26
N ASP A 278 -11.55 -13.07 -12.07
CA ASP A 278 -12.36 -12.52 -13.15
C ASP A 278 -11.69 -11.29 -13.77
N ALA A 279 -11.12 -10.40 -12.96
CA ALA A 279 -10.39 -9.23 -13.44
C ALA A 279 -9.18 -9.64 -14.31
N GLN A 280 -8.45 -10.68 -13.91
CA GLN A 280 -7.34 -11.20 -14.69
C GLN A 280 -7.79 -11.91 -15.97
N ALA A 281 -8.83 -12.75 -15.89
CA ALA A 281 -9.37 -13.48 -17.04
C ALA A 281 -9.96 -12.54 -18.10
N SER A 282 -10.56 -11.42 -17.67
CA SER A 282 -11.11 -10.38 -18.55
C SER A 282 -10.07 -9.36 -19.06
N GLY A 283 -8.79 -9.51 -18.68
CA GLY A 283 -7.72 -8.60 -19.10
C GLY A 283 -7.76 -7.21 -18.43
N ARG A 284 -8.59 -7.03 -17.41
CA ARG A 284 -8.70 -5.77 -16.64
C ARG A 284 -7.50 -5.52 -15.73
N MET A 285 -6.81 -6.59 -15.37
CA MET A 285 -5.50 -6.52 -14.73
C MET A 285 -4.56 -7.61 -15.26
N SER A 286 -3.26 -7.34 -15.22
CA SER A 286 -2.23 -8.32 -15.54
C SER A 286 -1.08 -8.27 -14.53
N MET A 287 -0.55 -9.45 -14.21
CA MET A 287 0.66 -9.60 -13.43
C MET A 287 1.81 -9.92 -14.38
N GLU A 288 2.62 -8.92 -14.70
CA GLU A 288 3.80 -9.09 -15.53
C GLU A 288 4.97 -9.56 -14.66
N GLY A 289 5.47 -10.76 -14.90
CA GLY A 289 6.48 -11.42 -14.07
C GLY A 289 6.01 -12.80 -13.60
N SER A 290 6.71 -13.40 -12.63
CA SER A 290 6.27 -14.70 -12.09
C SER A 290 5.08 -14.54 -11.13
N PRO A 291 4.02 -15.37 -11.24
CA PRO A 291 2.86 -15.32 -10.34
C PRO A 291 3.20 -15.46 -8.85
N GLU A 292 4.30 -16.13 -8.49
CA GLU A 292 4.71 -16.24 -7.07
C GLU A 292 4.96 -14.86 -6.45
N TYR A 293 5.55 -13.93 -7.21
CA TYR A 293 5.80 -12.56 -6.76
C TYR A 293 4.52 -11.73 -6.63
N GLY A 294 3.47 -12.09 -7.37
CA GLY A 294 2.15 -11.51 -7.21
C GLY A 294 1.51 -11.89 -5.87
N ALA A 295 1.65 -13.15 -5.46
CA ALA A 295 1.17 -13.61 -4.15
C ALA A 295 1.94 -12.96 -2.99
N GLU A 296 3.27 -12.85 -3.10
CA GLU A 296 4.11 -12.13 -2.13
C GLU A 296 3.70 -10.65 -2.00
N LEU A 297 3.59 -9.95 -3.14
CA LEU A 297 3.20 -8.55 -3.16
C LEU A 297 1.78 -8.35 -2.58
N GLY A 298 0.84 -9.23 -2.92
CA GLY A 298 -0.51 -9.22 -2.38
C GLY A 298 -0.55 -9.36 -0.85
N ALA A 299 0.23 -10.30 -0.28
CA ALA A 299 0.33 -10.47 1.17
C ALA A 299 0.89 -9.22 1.87
N LEU A 300 1.91 -8.59 1.27
CA LEU A 300 2.50 -7.35 1.79
C LEU A 300 1.53 -6.17 1.69
N MET A 301 0.74 -6.09 0.62
CA MET A 301 -0.30 -5.08 0.46
C MET A 301 -1.36 -5.19 1.56
N MET A 302 -1.81 -6.42 1.85
CA MET A 302 -2.76 -6.68 2.92
C MET A 302 -2.21 -6.24 4.28
N ALA A 303 -0.95 -6.58 4.59
CA ALA A 303 -0.33 -6.18 5.85
C ALA A 303 -0.23 -4.65 6.01
N VAL A 304 0.12 -3.92 4.96
CA VAL A 304 0.08 -2.43 4.99
C VAL A 304 -1.36 -1.94 5.24
N GLY A 305 -2.34 -2.55 4.56
CA GLY A 305 -3.76 -2.23 4.73
C GLY A 305 -4.26 -2.47 6.16
N ASP A 306 -3.89 -3.58 6.78
CA ASP A 306 -4.31 -3.94 8.14
C ASP A 306 -3.75 -2.98 9.21
N TYR A 307 -2.55 -2.46 8.99
CA TYR A 307 -1.99 -1.40 9.83
C TYR A 307 -2.69 -0.05 9.62
N ALA A 308 -3.16 0.24 8.41
CA ALA A 308 -3.77 1.52 8.02
C ALA A 308 -5.30 1.58 8.16
N LYS A 309 -5.95 0.49 8.57
CA LYS A 309 -7.40 0.37 8.82
C LYS A 309 -7.77 0.58 10.29
#